data_AF-A0A969LQN1-F1
#
_entry.id   AF-A0A969LQN1-F1
#
_cell.length_a   1.000
_cell.length_b   1.000
_cell.length_c   1.000
_cell.angle_alpha   90.00
_cell.angle_beta   90.00
_cell.angle_gamma   90.00
#
_symmetry.space_group_name_H-M   'P 1'
#
loop_
_entity.id
_entity.type
_entity.pdbx_description
1 polymer ?
#
loop_
_entity_poly.entity_id
_entity_poly.type
_entity_poly.pdbx_seq_one_letter_code
_entity_poly.pdbx_strand_id
1 'polypeptide(L)'
;MEYKDREGKVILKKVQLDATITDNYTGWLCTYYIYDDFNQLRYVLQPQAVKLLLDAGTWDISITNLKDELCFRYEYDYRNRMILKKSARSRRSLYGLRQPRQAGVYPGCQHANRQPLAGFIL
;
A
#
# COMPACT_ATOMS: atom_id res chain seq x y z
N MET A 1 -20.34 1.31 8.16
CA MET A 1 -20.56 -0.10 7.79
C MET A 1 -19.22 -0.77 7.55
N GLU A 2 -19.10 -2.05 7.88
CA GLU A 2 -17.88 -2.84 7.68
C GLU A 2 -18.24 -4.17 7.00
N TYR A 3 -17.46 -4.55 6.00
CA TYR A 3 -17.62 -5.78 5.24
C TYR A 3 -16.42 -6.67 5.52
N LYS A 4 -16.70 -7.95 5.74
CA LYS A 4 -15.70 -8.95 6.08
C LYS A 4 -15.69 -10.08 5.05
N ASP A 5 -14.54 -10.69 4.85
CA ASP A 5 -14.41 -11.93 4.10
C ASP A 5 -14.90 -13.15 4.92
N ARG A 6 -14.78 -14.35 4.33
CA ARG A 6 -15.17 -15.62 4.95
C ARG A 6 -14.33 -15.97 6.19
N GLU A 7 -13.13 -15.43 6.29
CA GLU A 7 -12.24 -15.60 7.45
C GLU A 7 -12.45 -14.50 8.51
N GLY A 8 -13.41 -13.61 8.30
CA GLY A 8 -13.79 -12.54 9.24
C GLY A 8 -12.90 -11.30 9.15
N LYS A 9 -12.04 -11.16 8.14
CA LYS A 9 -11.19 -9.99 7.96
C LYS A 9 -11.94 -8.88 7.29
N VAL A 10 -11.77 -7.66 7.80
CA VAL A 10 -12.39 -6.47 7.21
C VAL A 10 -11.74 -6.20 5.86
N ILE A 11 -12.52 -6.26 4.79
CA ILE A 11 -12.08 -5.98 3.41
C ILE A 11 -12.46 -4.57 2.96
N LEU A 12 -13.55 -4.02 3.51
CA LEU A 12 -14.05 -2.70 3.18
C LEU A 12 -14.71 -2.06 4.41
N LYS A 13 -14.35 -0.82 4.67
CA LYS A 13 -15.04 0.06 5.62
C LYS A 13 -15.69 1.20 4.86
N LYS A 14 -16.98 1.42 5.12
CA LYS A 14 -17.74 2.56 4.60
C LYS A 14 -18.16 3.48 5.75
N VAL A 15 -17.87 4.77 5.62
CA VAL A 15 -18.33 5.82 6.53
C VAL A 15 -19.21 6.76 5.72
N GLN A 16 -20.43 7.00 6.19
CA GLN A 16 -21.34 7.92 5.51
C GLN A 16 -20.77 9.33 5.63
N LEU A 17 -20.70 10.03 4.51
CA LEU A 17 -20.28 11.42 4.44
C LEU A 17 -21.47 12.35 4.27
N ASP A 18 -22.37 11.99 3.35
CA ASP A 18 -23.51 12.81 2.96
C ASP A 18 -24.83 12.14 3.33
N ALA A 19 -25.85 12.96 3.61
CA ALA A 19 -27.21 12.48 3.85
C ALA A 19 -27.85 11.91 2.57
N THR A 20 -27.41 12.39 1.40
CA THR A 20 -27.87 11.94 0.10
C THR A 20 -26.96 10.83 -0.43
N ILE A 21 -27.48 9.61 -0.47
CA ILE A 21 -26.80 8.44 -1.01
C ILE A 21 -27.46 8.08 -2.34
N THR A 22 -26.73 8.25 -3.44
CA THR A 22 -27.25 7.92 -4.79
C THR A 22 -26.81 6.54 -5.26
N ASP A 23 -25.68 6.04 -4.75
CA ASP A 23 -25.13 4.73 -5.12
C ASP A 23 -24.21 4.17 -4.02
N ASN A 24 -23.47 3.11 -4.33
CA ASN A 24 -22.60 2.39 -3.40
C ASN A 24 -21.33 3.17 -2.98
N TYR A 25 -21.00 4.26 -3.66
CA TYR A 25 -19.78 5.05 -3.48
C TYR A 25 -20.06 6.54 -3.22
N THR A 26 -21.06 7.11 -3.89
CA THR A 26 -21.47 8.51 -3.72
C THR A 26 -22.10 8.72 -2.36
N GLY A 27 -21.60 9.72 -1.62
CA GLY A 27 -21.97 9.97 -0.23
C GLY A 27 -21.29 9.04 0.78
N TRP A 28 -20.34 8.19 0.35
CA TRP A 28 -19.60 7.27 1.20
C TRP A 28 -18.08 7.46 1.10
N LEU A 29 -17.41 7.46 2.25
CA LEU A 29 -15.96 7.26 2.34
C LEU A 29 -15.67 5.77 2.43
N CYS A 30 -15.14 5.20 1.35
CA CYS A 30 -14.75 3.79 1.24
C CYS A 30 -13.26 3.61 1.51
N THR A 31 -12.91 2.74 2.46
CA THR A 31 -11.53 2.34 2.75
C THR A 31 -11.38 0.85 2.52
N TYR A 32 -10.51 0.44 1.58
CA TYR A 32 -10.28 -0.97 1.27
C TYR A 32 -9.02 -1.49 1.95
N TYR A 33 -9.11 -2.74 2.40
CA TYR A 33 -8.03 -3.48 3.04
C TYR A 33 -7.70 -4.68 2.15
N ILE A 34 -6.49 -4.70 1.61
CA ILE A 34 -6.05 -5.68 0.62
C ILE A 34 -5.06 -6.62 1.29
N TYR A 35 -5.39 -7.91 1.27
CA TYR A 35 -4.57 -8.99 1.82
C TYR A 35 -3.90 -9.78 0.70
N ASP A 36 -2.75 -10.38 0.99
CA ASP A 36 -2.16 -11.40 0.12
C ASP A 36 -2.66 -12.81 0.47
N ASP A 37 -2.22 -13.81 -0.30
CA ASP A 37 -2.55 -15.23 -0.09
C ASP A 37 -2.00 -15.77 1.23
N PHE A 38 -1.01 -15.11 1.82
CA PHE A 38 -0.49 -15.38 3.16
C PHE A 38 -1.26 -14.64 4.25
N ASN A 39 -2.41 -14.08 3.89
CA ASN A 39 -3.34 -13.50 4.82
C ASN A 39 -2.81 -12.23 5.52
N GLN A 40 -1.79 -11.59 4.94
CA GLN A 40 -1.14 -10.38 5.44
C GLN A 40 -1.72 -9.13 4.77
N LEU A 41 -1.98 -8.08 5.56
CA LEU A 41 -2.46 -6.80 5.01
C LEU A 41 -1.33 -6.12 4.23
N ARG A 42 -1.47 -6.00 2.90
CA ARG A 42 -0.47 -5.40 2.00
C ARG A 42 -0.76 -3.95 1.68
N TYR A 43 -2.03 -3.61 1.46
CA TYR A 43 -2.42 -2.25 1.11
C TYR A 43 -3.66 -1.81 1.87
N VAL A 44 -3.69 -0.52 2.22
CA VAL A 44 -4.91 0.18 2.62
C VAL A 44 -5.14 1.32 1.65
N LEU A 45 -6.21 1.22 0.86
CA LEU A 45 -6.61 2.28 -0.07
C LEU A 45 -7.45 3.31 0.66
N GLN A 46 -6.99 4.55 0.65
CA GLN A 46 -7.72 5.67 1.25
C GLN A 46 -8.93 6.04 0.38
N PRO A 47 -9.97 6.69 0.94
CA PRO A 47 -11.15 7.12 0.18
C PRO A 47 -10.83 7.96 -1.06
N GLN A 48 -9.77 8.77 -1.00
CA GLN A 48 -9.34 9.57 -2.14
C GLN A 48 -8.77 8.71 -3.29
N ALA A 49 -8.05 7.63 -3.00
CA ALA A 49 -7.59 6.68 -4.01
C ALA A 49 -8.77 5.96 -4.66
N VAL A 50 -9.77 5.56 -3.87
CA VAL A 50 -10.99 4.93 -4.38
C VAL A 50 -11.73 5.86 -5.32
N LYS A 51 -11.87 7.14 -4.96
CA LYS A 51 -12.48 8.14 -5.84
C LYS A 51 -11.77 8.23 -7.19
N LEU A 52 -10.43 8.31 -7.18
CA LEU A 52 -9.66 8.40 -8.43
C LEU A 52 -9.76 7.14 -9.30
N LEU A 53 -9.84 5.96 -8.68
CA LEU A 53 -10.08 4.70 -9.41
C LEU A 53 -11.47 4.67 -10.05
N LEU A 54 -12.50 5.13 -9.32
CA LEU A 54 -13.87 5.25 -9.84
C LEU A 54 -13.96 6.26 -10.98
N ASP A 55 -13.35 7.45 -10.82
CA ASP A 55 -13.31 8.50 -11.84
C ASP A 55 -12.57 8.02 -13.10
N ALA A 56 -11.53 7.19 -12.94
CA ALA A 56 -10.80 6.56 -14.03
C ALA A 56 -11.51 5.33 -14.64
N GLY A 57 -12.60 4.85 -14.02
CA GLY A 57 -13.33 3.67 -14.47
C GLY A 57 -12.55 2.35 -14.38
N THR A 58 -11.50 2.28 -13.55
CA THR A 58 -10.62 1.10 -13.43
C THR A 58 -10.32 0.78 -11.97
N TRP A 59 -10.12 -0.51 -11.67
CA TRP A 59 -9.66 -1.00 -10.36
C TRP A 59 -8.19 -1.38 -10.34
N ASP A 60 -7.46 -1.08 -11.41
CA ASP A 60 -6.04 -1.32 -11.47
C ASP A 60 -5.26 -0.21 -10.76
N ILE A 61 -4.76 -0.56 -9.58
CA ILE A 61 -3.97 0.31 -8.69
C ILE A 61 -2.61 0.65 -9.34
N SER A 62 -2.16 -0.08 -10.37
CA SER A 62 -0.88 0.17 -11.05
C SER A 62 -0.91 1.31 -12.07
N ILE A 63 -2.09 1.60 -12.63
CA ILE A 63 -2.24 2.54 -13.76
C ILE A 63 -2.03 3.99 -13.34
N THR A 64 -2.11 4.24 -12.04
CA THR A 64 -2.04 5.58 -11.48
C THR A 64 -0.98 5.58 -10.39
N ASN A 65 -0.18 6.66 -10.30
CA ASN A 65 0.82 6.83 -9.24
C ASN A 65 0.21 6.90 -7.81
N LEU A 66 -1.06 6.48 -7.64
CA LEU A 66 -1.80 6.33 -6.38
C LEU A 66 -1.07 5.46 -5.36
N LYS A 67 -0.31 4.45 -5.82
CA LYS A 67 0.46 3.57 -4.92
C LYS A 67 1.41 4.35 -4.03
N ASP A 68 1.95 5.45 -4.53
CA ASP A 68 2.95 6.21 -3.81
C ASP A 68 2.34 7.35 -2.99
N GLU A 69 1.18 7.86 -3.42
CA GLU A 69 0.64 9.11 -2.88
C GLU A 69 -0.65 8.96 -2.07
N LEU A 70 -1.41 7.88 -2.21
CA LEU A 70 -2.77 7.78 -1.64
C LEU A 70 -3.10 6.41 -1.04
N CYS A 71 -2.10 5.53 -0.86
CA CYS A 71 -2.28 4.27 -0.16
C CYS A 71 -1.22 4.06 0.92
N PHE A 72 -1.55 3.26 1.92
CA PHE A 72 -0.55 2.71 2.83
C PHE A 72 -0.12 1.35 2.30
N ARG A 73 1.19 1.14 2.17
CA ARG A 73 1.78 -0.14 1.80
C ARG A 73 2.53 -0.74 2.97
N TYR A 74 2.29 -2.03 3.20
CA TYR A 74 2.93 -2.82 4.23
C TYR A 74 3.71 -3.95 3.56
N GLU A 75 4.96 -4.11 3.95
CA GLU A 75 5.78 -5.24 3.51
C GLU A 75 6.23 -6.05 4.70
N TYR A 76 6.36 -7.35 4.48
CA TYR A 76 6.73 -8.32 5.50
C TYR A 76 7.92 -9.15 5.01
N ASP A 77 8.75 -9.59 5.95
CA ASP A 77 9.76 -10.61 5.68
C ASP A 77 9.14 -12.02 5.61
N TYR A 78 9.95 -13.01 5.24
CA TYR A 78 9.55 -14.43 5.19
C TYR A 78 9.14 -15.02 6.56
N ARG A 79 9.31 -14.26 7.66
CA ARG A 79 8.91 -14.62 9.02
C ARG A 79 7.64 -13.89 9.46
N ASN A 80 6.92 -13.27 8.52
CA ASN A 80 5.68 -12.52 8.75
C ASN A 80 5.85 -11.27 9.63
N ARG A 81 7.06 -10.69 9.70
CA ARG A 81 7.31 -9.45 10.45
C ARG A 81 7.29 -8.28 9.49
N MET A 82 6.58 -7.21 9.87
CA MET A 82 6.51 -5.98 9.07
C MET A 82 7.89 -5.33 8.99
N ILE A 83 8.38 -5.13 7.77
CA ILE A 83 9.68 -4.50 7.46
C ILE A 83 9.53 -3.07 6.94
N LEU A 84 8.38 -2.74 6.35
CA LEU A 84 8.13 -1.43 5.75
C LEU A 84 6.69 -0.99 5.94
N LYS A 85 6.51 0.28 6.28
CA LYS A 85 5.23 0.98 6.24
C LYS A 85 5.41 2.27 5.44
N LYS A 86 4.95 2.28 4.19
CA LYS A 86 4.94 3.49 3.35
C LYS A 86 3.68 4.29 3.66
N SER A 87 3.83 5.57 3.97
CA SER A 87 2.72 6.49 4.07
C SER A 87 2.57 7.29 2.78
N ALA A 88 1.30 7.49 2.41
CA ALA A 88 0.81 8.25 1.26
C ALA A 88 1.47 9.63 1.03
N ARG A 89 2.10 10.25 2.04
CA ARG A 89 2.69 11.59 1.88
C ARG A 89 4.21 11.67 2.03
N SER A 90 4.88 10.55 2.22
CA SER A 90 6.32 10.57 2.41
C SER A 90 7.05 10.24 1.10
N ARG A 91 7.58 11.27 0.44
CA ARG A 91 8.63 11.15 -0.60
C ARG A 91 9.88 10.42 -0.09
N ARG A 92 9.97 10.17 1.22
CA ARG A 92 11.00 9.36 1.86
C ARG A 92 10.35 8.09 2.40
N SER A 93 10.61 6.97 1.74
CA SER A 93 10.44 5.66 2.39
C SER A 93 11.31 5.69 3.65
N LEU A 94 10.71 5.97 4.81
CA LEU A 94 11.41 5.80 6.07
C LEU A 94 11.48 4.29 6.26
N TYR A 95 12.64 3.70 5.95
CA TYR A 95 13.05 2.45 6.56
C TYR A 95 12.75 2.61 8.04
N GLY A 96 11.74 1.88 8.54
CA GLY A 96 11.42 1.89 9.94
C GLY A 96 12.71 1.50 10.66
N LEU A 97 13.25 2.43 11.45
CA LEU A 97 14.39 2.23 12.32
C LEU A 97 14.09 1.06 13.25
N ARG A 98 14.40 -0.16 12.83
CA ARG A 98 14.61 -1.25 13.77
C ARG A 98 15.96 -0.96 14.40
N GLN A 99 15.96 -0.44 15.62
CA GLN A 99 17.18 -0.44 16.43
C GLN A 99 17.71 -1.88 16.44
N PRO A 100 18.96 -2.13 16.04
CA PRO A 100 19.52 -3.46 16.01
C PRO A 100 19.78 -3.91 17.45
N ARG A 101 18.82 -4.59 18.07
CA ARG A 101 19.19 -5.58 19.07
C ARG A 101 19.33 -6.94 18.37
N GLN A 102 20.57 -7.13 17.95
CA GLN A 102 21.28 -8.40 17.70
C GLN A 102 20.89 -9.18 16.44
N ALA A 103 21.76 -8.98 15.43
CA ALA A 103 22.50 -9.97 14.66
C ALA A 103 21.79 -11.28 14.27
N GLY A 104 21.53 -11.41 12.97
CA GLY A 104 21.51 -12.67 12.24
C GLY A 104 21.95 -12.35 10.82
N VAL A 105 23.25 -12.44 10.56
CA VAL A 105 23.87 -12.26 9.24
C VAL A 105 23.36 -13.38 8.33
N TYR A 106 22.77 -13.05 7.17
CA TYR A 106 22.61 -14.00 6.07
C TYR A 106 23.73 -13.75 5.05
N PRO A 107 24.67 -14.68 4.86
CA PRO A 107 25.64 -14.59 3.77
C PRO A 107 25.02 -15.19 2.51
N GLY A 108 25.18 -14.50 1.39
CA GLY A 108 24.98 -15.09 0.06
C GLY A 108 23.87 -14.43 -0.75
N CYS A 109 24.21 -13.32 -1.38
CA CYS A 109 23.82 -12.98 -2.75
C CYS A 109 24.87 -11.98 -3.26
N GLN A 110 26.00 -12.51 -3.73
CA GLN A 110 27.07 -11.75 -4.36
C GLN A 110 26.75 -11.55 -5.86
N HIS A 111 27.00 -10.32 -6.32
CA HIS A 111 27.39 -9.94 -7.69
C HIS A 111 26.43 -10.13 -8.88
N ALA A 112 25.91 -9.01 -9.38
CA ALA A 112 26.04 -8.52 -10.77
C ALA A 112 25.20 -7.21 -10.84
N ASN A 113 25.63 -6.05 -11.33
CA ASN A 113 26.67 -5.70 -12.29
C ASN A 113 27.04 -4.22 -12.08
N ARG A 114 28.34 -3.88 -12.11
CA ARG A 114 28.83 -2.50 -12.39
C ARG A 114 28.48 -2.21 -13.86
N GLN A 115 28.14 -1.00 -14.30
CA GLN A 115 29.06 0.13 -14.50
C GLN A 115 28.32 1.50 -14.53
N PRO A 116 29.03 2.60 -14.23
CA PRO A 116 28.55 3.99 -14.32
C PRO A 116 28.89 4.61 -15.67
N LEU A 117 28.07 5.52 -16.20
CA LEU A 117 28.53 6.52 -17.18
C LEU A 117 27.84 7.86 -16.95
N ALA A 118 28.66 8.83 -16.55
CA ALA A 118 28.39 10.25 -16.68
C ALA A 118 28.43 10.66 -18.17
N GLY A 119 27.59 11.62 -18.55
CA GLY A 119 27.64 12.33 -19.84
C GLY A 119 26.77 13.58 -19.73
N PHE A 120 27.38 14.76 -19.54
CA PHE A 120 27.47 15.85 -20.51
C PHE A 120 26.12 16.29 -21.13
N ILE A 121 25.66 17.48 -20.73
CA ILE A 121 24.77 18.32 -21.53
C ILE A 121 25.51 19.64 -21.74
N LEU A 122 25.53 20.07 -23.00
CA LEU A 122 26.12 21.30 -23.56
C LEU A 122 25.65 22.58 -22.84
#